data_AF-A0A1Q5XFA4-F1
#
_entry.id   AF-A0A1Q5XFA4-F1
#
_cell.length_a   1.000
_cell.length_b   1.000
_cell.length_c   1.000
_cell.angle_alpha   90.00
_cell.angle_beta   90.00
_cell.angle_gamma   90.00
#
_symmetry.space_group_name_H-M   'P 1'
#
loop_
_entity.id
_entity.type
_entity.pdbx_description
1 polymer ?
#
loop_
_entity_poly.entity_id
_entity_poly.type
_entity_poly.pdbx_seq_one_letter_code
_entity_poly.pdbx_strand_id
1 'polypeptide(L)'
;MALISSISNNTSPIQNTSHQAISNSRDIEIQGLMDQKSRLNEQIEAVKSNENMDKKLKQERVQALKTSIQEIDAQIAQIKAEEMQEKIENSKPNKTETKKPETDPATDITAESMHVLLQNHTTYDRLGKLVGLSKKVEGEIKPLEGEVKLEEVRLSNNPTHDAGRATMLENAERTVLQAKRDRVQDIKSTVRGIDSKIGDVVSELKDNDNTAATRKDLPRSLLHPEGAEKDDQDHSSASQKKTGTAEAPATGVSGQQNDKSSGSPSIDIRV
;
A
#
# COMPACT_ATOMS: atom_id res chain seq x y z
N MET A 1 -47.08 -54.05 -37.81
CA MET A 1 -45.98 -54.21 -36.84
C MET A 1 -44.92 -53.19 -37.18
N ALA A 2 -44.89 -52.10 -36.41
CA ALA A 2 -44.14 -50.89 -36.73
C ALA A 2 -43.25 -50.49 -35.55
N LEU A 3 -42.03 -50.08 -35.92
CA LEU A 3 -41.12 -49.14 -35.27
C LEU A 3 -40.32 -49.58 -34.02
N ILE A 4 -39.05 -49.85 -34.33
CA ILE A 4 -37.84 -49.64 -33.52
C ILE A 4 -37.93 -48.25 -32.89
N SER A 5 -37.74 -48.15 -31.57
CA SER A 5 -37.50 -46.87 -30.89
C SER A 5 -36.29 -47.01 -29.97
N SER A 6 -35.36 -46.10 -30.25
CA SER A 6 -34.01 -45.99 -29.72
C SER A 6 -33.98 -45.78 -28.22
N ILE A 7 -33.04 -46.47 -27.57
CA ILE A 7 -32.55 -46.15 -26.23
C ILE A 7 -31.73 -44.85 -26.38
N SER A 8 -32.37 -43.71 -26.10
CA SER A 8 -31.67 -42.44 -25.96
C SER A 8 -31.22 -42.30 -24.50
N ASN A 9 -29.93 -42.57 -24.28
CA ASN A 9 -29.23 -42.24 -23.05
C ASN A 9 -29.19 -40.71 -22.91
N ASN A 10 -30.18 -40.14 -22.23
CA ASN A 10 -30.09 -38.75 -21.77
C ASN A 10 -29.45 -38.76 -20.37
N THR A 11 -28.13 -38.78 -20.34
CA THR A 11 -27.37 -38.45 -19.14
C THR A 11 -27.53 -36.95 -18.91
N SER A 12 -28.48 -36.55 -18.07
CA SER A 12 -28.50 -35.21 -17.50
C SER A 12 -27.13 -34.94 -16.85
N PRO A 13 -26.53 -33.75 -17.03
CA PRO A 13 -25.33 -33.41 -16.29
C PRO A 13 -25.68 -33.42 -14.81
N ILE A 14 -24.97 -34.25 -14.05
CA ILE A 14 -24.97 -34.21 -12.59
C ILE A 14 -24.42 -32.82 -12.24
N GLN A 15 -25.32 -31.87 -12.02
CA GLN A 15 -24.95 -30.58 -11.49
C GLN A 15 -24.51 -30.79 -10.04
N ASN A 16 -23.23 -30.58 -9.78
CA ASN A 16 -22.69 -30.31 -8.44
C ASN A 16 -23.30 -28.98 -7.94
N THR A 17 -24.58 -28.97 -7.55
CA THR A 17 -25.30 -27.77 -7.11
C THR A 17 -25.11 -27.44 -5.63
N SER A 18 -24.49 -28.31 -4.82
CA SER A 18 -24.32 -28.05 -3.38
C SER A 18 -23.33 -26.91 -3.11
N HIS A 19 -22.19 -26.89 -3.80
CA HIS A 19 -21.13 -25.89 -3.55
C HIS A 19 -21.47 -24.49 -4.06
N GLN A 20 -22.28 -24.39 -5.12
CA GLN A 20 -22.75 -23.11 -5.65
C GLN A 20 -23.88 -22.55 -4.79
N ALA A 21 -24.71 -23.38 -4.17
CA ALA A 21 -25.77 -22.92 -3.27
C ALA A 21 -25.23 -22.31 -1.96
N ILE A 22 -24.17 -22.88 -1.38
CA ILE A 22 -23.57 -22.43 -0.10
C ILE A 22 -22.77 -21.13 -0.27
N SER A 23 -22.03 -20.98 -1.37
CA SER A 23 -21.34 -19.72 -1.70
C SER A 23 -22.33 -18.58 -1.92
N ASN A 24 -23.41 -18.84 -2.69
CA ASN A 24 -24.47 -17.87 -2.90
C ASN A 24 -25.20 -17.46 -1.60
N SER A 25 -25.37 -18.37 -0.62
CA SER A 25 -26.03 -18.01 0.65
C SER A 25 -25.16 -17.07 1.50
N ARG A 26 -23.84 -17.32 1.55
CA ARG A 26 -22.90 -16.43 2.28
C ARG A 26 -22.75 -15.08 1.60
N ASP A 27 -22.76 -15.04 0.27
CA ASP A 27 -22.73 -13.78 -0.48
C ASP A 27 -23.99 -12.93 -0.21
N ILE A 28 -25.16 -13.56 -0.13
CA ILE A 28 -26.42 -12.88 0.26
C ILE A 28 -26.32 -12.33 1.70
N GLU A 29 -25.72 -13.10 2.62
CA GLU A 29 -25.50 -12.69 4.00
C GLU A 29 -24.53 -11.50 4.10
N ILE A 30 -23.40 -11.54 3.39
CA ILE A 30 -22.44 -10.43 3.30
C ILE A 30 -23.12 -9.18 2.73
N GLN A 31 -23.96 -9.34 1.69
CA GLN A 31 -24.70 -8.22 1.11
C GLN A 31 -25.69 -7.61 2.12
N GLY A 32 -26.41 -8.43 2.89
CA GLY A 32 -27.30 -7.97 3.94
C GLY A 32 -26.56 -7.20 5.05
N LEU A 33 -25.38 -7.70 5.46
CA LEU A 33 -24.51 -7.02 6.42
C LEU A 33 -23.97 -5.69 5.89
N MET A 34 -23.63 -5.61 4.60
CA MET A 34 -23.22 -4.35 3.96
C MET A 34 -24.36 -3.32 3.93
N ASP A 35 -25.59 -3.76 3.63
CA ASP A 35 -26.77 -2.90 3.67
C ASP A 35 -27.04 -2.39 5.09
N GLN A 36 -26.89 -3.26 6.11
CA GLN A 36 -27.01 -2.86 7.51
C GLN A 36 -25.94 -1.83 7.90
N LYS A 37 -24.69 -2.02 7.47
CA LYS A 37 -23.60 -1.05 7.66
C LYS A 37 -23.91 0.30 7.02
N SER A 38 -24.47 0.31 5.81
CA SER A 38 -24.89 1.54 5.13
C SER A 38 -25.93 2.31 5.95
N ARG A 39 -26.97 1.61 6.46
CA ARG A 39 -28.00 2.20 7.33
C ARG A 39 -27.44 2.75 8.63
N LEU A 40 -26.45 2.08 9.24
CA LEU A 40 -25.81 2.58 10.46
C LEU A 40 -24.99 3.84 10.19
N ASN A 41 -24.30 3.93 9.05
CA ASN A 41 -23.60 5.15 8.66
C ASN A 41 -24.57 6.33 8.46
N GLU A 42 -25.73 6.08 7.84
CA GLU A 42 -26.79 7.10 7.72
C GLU A 42 -27.29 7.56 9.10
N GLN A 43 -27.48 6.63 10.05
CA GLN A 43 -27.85 6.98 11.43
C GLN A 43 -26.78 7.80 12.14
N ILE A 44 -25.48 7.55 11.89
CA ILE A 44 -24.41 8.37 12.45
C ILE A 44 -24.56 9.82 11.97
N GLU A 45 -24.85 10.04 10.68
CA GLU A 45 -24.99 11.40 10.14
C GLU A 45 -26.29 12.07 10.59
N ALA A 46 -27.37 11.32 10.74
CA ALA A 46 -28.59 11.80 11.37
C ALA A 46 -28.36 12.23 12.84
N VAL A 47 -27.59 11.47 13.62
CA VAL A 47 -27.27 11.81 15.02
C VAL A 47 -26.34 13.04 15.10
N LYS A 48 -25.36 13.15 14.21
CA LYS A 48 -24.46 14.31 14.18
C LYS A 48 -25.22 15.61 13.81
N SER A 49 -26.08 15.54 12.80
CA SER A 49 -26.87 16.68 12.29
C SER A 49 -28.04 17.08 13.19
N ASN A 50 -28.49 16.23 14.12
CA ASN A 50 -29.60 16.55 15.02
C ASN A 50 -29.22 17.63 16.05
N GLU A 51 -29.59 18.89 15.84
CA GLU A 51 -29.26 20.01 16.74
C GLU A 51 -29.87 19.90 18.15
N ASN A 52 -30.94 19.11 18.32
CA ASN A 52 -31.68 18.99 19.58
C ASN A 52 -31.08 17.96 20.57
N MET A 53 -30.02 17.24 20.18
CA MET A 53 -29.32 16.30 21.07
C MET A 53 -28.15 16.95 21.81
N ASP A 54 -28.01 16.66 23.10
CA ASP A 54 -26.84 17.07 23.89
C ASP A 54 -25.53 16.51 23.30
N LYS A 55 -24.46 17.30 23.39
CA LYS A 55 -23.14 16.99 22.80
C LYS A 55 -22.57 15.69 23.35
N LYS A 56 -22.72 15.43 24.65
CA LYS A 56 -22.25 14.20 25.29
C LYS A 56 -23.03 12.99 24.78
N LEU A 57 -24.35 13.10 24.71
CA LEU A 57 -25.23 12.03 24.22
C LEU A 57 -25.00 11.74 22.73
N LYS A 58 -24.72 12.77 21.92
CA LYS A 58 -24.30 12.59 20.51
C LYS A 58 -23.03 11.77 20.40
N GLN A 59 -22.00 12.10 21.18
CA GLN A 59 -20.73 11.40 21.15
C GLN A 59 -20.89 9.93 21.54
N GLU A 60 -21.63 9.66 22.63
CA GLU A 60 -21.90 8.30 23.09
C GLU A 60 -22.67 7.48 22.03
N ARG A 61 -23.72 8.07 21.44
CA ARG A 61 -24.53 7.38 20.42
C ARG A 61 -23.74 7.15 19.13
N VAL A 62 -22.94 8.11 18.69
CA VAL A 62 -22.04 7.95 17.54
C VAL A 62 -20.99 6.88 17.82
N GLN A 63 -20.45 6.83 19.04
CA GLN A 63 -19.49 5.81 19.43
C GLN A 63 -20.12 4.41 19.44
N ALA A 64 -21.33 4.25 20.01
CA ALA A 64 -22.05 2.99 20.00
C ALA A 64 -22.35 2.49 18.58
N LEU A 65 -22.79 3.39 17.69
CA LEU A 65 -23.02 3.07 16.28
C LEU A 65 -21.72 2.67 15.55
N LYS A 66 -20.59 3.33 15.85
CA LYS A 66 -19.28 2.94 15.30
C LYS A 66 -18.84 1.56 15.77
N THR A 67 -19.06 1.22 17.05
CA THR A 67 -18.76 -0.13 17.57
C THR A 67 -19.61 -1.18 16.86
N SER A 68 -20.89 -0.91 16.63
CA SER A 68 -21.77 -1.83 15.88
C SER A 68 -21.30 -2.04 14.43
N ILE A 69 -20.80 -0.98 13.76
CA ILE A 69 -20.19 -1.12 12.42
C ILE A 69 -18.93 -2.00 12.47
N GLN A 70 -18.09 -1.85 13.48
CA GLN A 70 -16.89 -2.68 13.64
C GLN A 70 -17.23 -4.16 13.87
N GLU A 71 -18.30 -4.44 14.61
CA GLU A 71 -18.81 -5.81 14.80
C GLU A 71 -19.31 -6.42 13.48
N ILE A 72 -20.06 -5.65 12.68
CA ILE A 72 -20.48 -6.07 11.33
C ILE A 72 -19.27 -6.33 10.43
N ASP A 73 -18.24 -5.48 10.47
CA ASP A 73 -17.02 -5.68 9.69
C ASP A 73 -16.27 -6.95 10.12
N ALA A 74 -16.25 -7.27 11.42
CA ALA A 74 -15.69 -8.51 11.94
C ALA A 74 -16.48 -9.74 11.46
N GLN A 75 -17.82 -9.67 11.45
CA GLN A 75 -18.68 -10.75 10.92
C GLN A 75 -18.45 -10.99 9.42
N ILE A 76 -18.36 -9.93 8.61
CA ILE A 76 -18.06 -10.04 7.18
C ILE A 76 -16.68 -10.68 6.97
N ALA A 77 -15.68 -10.26 7.75
CA ALA A 77 -14.33 -10.84 7.67
C ALA A 77 -14.33 -12.33 8.05
N GLN A 78 -15.08 -12.71 9.08
CA GLN A 78 -15.23 -14.09 9.50
C GLN A 78 -15.89 -14.94 8.40
N ILE A 79 -17.02 -14.51 7.84
CA ILE A 79 -17.73 -15.24 6.78
C ILE A 79 -16.82 -15.44 5.56
N LYS A 80 -16.05 -14.41 5.17
CA LYS A 80 -15.08 -14.50 4.07
C LYS A 80 -13.90 -15.44 4.38
N ALA A 81 -13.43 -15.44 5.62
CA ALA A 81 -12.38 -16.35 6.05
C ALA A 81 -12.86 -17.81 6.06
N GLU A 82 -14.08 -18.06 6.55
CA GLU A 82 -14.73 -19.37 6.52
C GLU A 82 -14.96 -19.85 5.08
N GLU A 83 -15.41 -18.97 4.17
CA GLU A 83 -15.58 -19.30 2.76
C GLU A 83 -14.24 -19.69 2.09
N MET A 84 -13.17 -18.97 2.39
CA MET A 84 -11.83 -19.26 1.88
C MET A 84 -11.28 -20.57 2.47
N GLN A 85 -11.48 -20.80 3.77
CA GLN A 85 -11.08 -22.03 4.45
C GLN A 85 -11.83 -23.24 3.88
N GLU A 86 -13.14 -23.14 3.64
CA GLU A 86 -13.92 -24.22 3.04
C GLU A 86 -13.48 -24.51 1.59
N LYS A 87 -13.12 -23.49 0.80
CA LYS A 87 -12.54 -23.68 -0.54
C LYS A 87 -11.20 -24.44 -0.50
N ILE A 88 -10.38 -24.19 0.53
CA ILE A 88 -9.10 -24.88 0.73
C ILE A 88 -9.33 -26.30 1.27
N GLU A 89 -10.27 -26.50 2.19
CA GLU A 89 -10.58 -27.78 2.82
C GLU A 89 -11.29 -28.75 1.87
N ASN A 90 -12.21 -28.27 1.02
CA ASN A 90 -12.85 -29.06 -0.04
C ASN A 90 -11.94 -29.31 -1.26
N SER A 91 -10.82 -28.59 -1.37
CA SER A 91 -9.78 -28.85 -2.39
C SER A 91 -8.71 -29.84 -1.89
N LYS A 92 -8.79 -30.31 -0.64
CA LYS A 92 -7.99 -31.45 -0.16
C LYS A 92 -8.68 -32.75 -0.59
N PRO A 93 -8.02 -33.65 -1.35
CA PRO A 93 -8.56 -34.99 -1.54
C PRO A 93 -8.65 -35.69 -0.18
N ASN A 94 -9.87 -36.13 0.16
CA ASN A 94 -10.15 -36.94 1.34
C ASN A 94 -9.13 -38.08 1.47
N LYS A 95 -8.44 -38.14 2.62
CA LYS A 95 -7.79 -39.36 3.09
C LYS A 95 -8.87 -40.40 3.37
N THR A 96 -9.23 -41.20 2.38
CA THR A 96 -9.77 -42.53 2.62
C THR A 96 -8.61 -43.49 2.81
N GLU A 97 -8.59 -44.15 3.97
CA GLU A 97 -7.82 -45.35 4.20
C GLU A 97 -8.16 -46.40 3.12
N THR A 98 -7.34 -46.56 2.08
CA THR A 98 -6.92 -47.88 1.60
C THR A 98 -5.82 -47.74 0.53
N LYS A 99 -4.75 -48.52 0.76
CA LYS A 99 -3.76 -49.02 -0.20
C LYS A 99 -3.11 -47.98 -1.12
N LYS A 100 -1.87 -47.65 -0.73
CA LYS A 100 -0.73 -47.30 -1.59
C LYS A 100 -0.94 -47.76 -3.05
N PRO A 101 -1.05 -46.84 -4.01
CA PRO A 101 -0.47 -47.02 -5.32
C PRO A 101 0.80 -46.17 -5.36
N GLU A 102 1.91 -46.80 -5.75
CA GLU A 102 3.03 -46.06 -6.32
C GLU A 102 2.49 -45.26 -7.50
N THR A 103 2.51 -43.94 -7.40
CA THR A 103 2.34 -43.06 -8.55
C THR A 103 3.37 -41.95 -8.46
N ASP A 104 4.05 -41.75 -9.58
CA ASP A 104 5.27 -40.98 -9.79
C ASP A 104 5.29 -39.55 -9.18
N PRO A 105 6.45 -39.07 -8.70
CA PRO A 105 6.61 -37.75 -8.09
C PRO A 105 6.62 -36.58 -9.09
N ALA A 106 6.14 -36.75 -10.32
CA ALA A 106 6.37 -35.80 -11.40
C ALA A 106 5.32 -34.68 -11.54
N THR A 107 4.14 -34.80 -10.93
CA THR A 107 3.03 -33.84 -11.09
C THR A 107 2.81 -32.89 -9.91
N ASP A 108 3.41 -33.16 -8.75
CA ASP A 108 3.22 -32.34 -7.54
C ASP A 108 4.17 -31.11 -7.51
N ILE A 109 5.30 -31.22 -8.20
CA ILE A 109 6.34 -30.17 -8.27
C ILE A 109 5.85 -28.96 -9.07
N THR A 110 5.01 -29.16 -10.09
CA THR A 110 4.48 -28.08 -10.93
C THR A 110 3.37 -27.30 -10.23
N ALA A 111 2.50 -27.96 -9.46
CA ALA A 111 1.46 -27.31 -8.68
C ALA A 111 2.05 -26.44 -7.56
N GLU A 112 3.03 -26.98 -6.82
CA GLU A 112 3.76 -26.25 -5.79
C GLU A 112 4.56 -25.07 -6.39
N SER A 113 5.25 -25.29 -7.51
CA SER A 113 6.00 -24.23 -8.19
C SER A 113 5.10 -23.11 -8.71
N MET A 114 3.89 -23.42 -9.20
CA MET A 114 2.91 -22.39 -9.57
C MET A 114 2.37 -21.65 -8.36
N HIS A 115 2.18 -22.33 -7.22
CA HIS A 115 1.74 -21.69 -5.99
C HIS A 115 2.77 -20.67 -5.48
N VAL A 116 4.06 -21.04 -5.45
CA VAL A 116 5.15 -20.13 -5.09
C VAL A 116 5.24 -18.95 -6.06
N LEU A 117 5.08 -19.18 -7.36
CA LEU A 117 5.08 -18.11 -8.35
C LEU A 117 3.92 -17.12 -8.14
N LEU A 118 2.71 -17.62 -7.87
CA LEU A 118 1.54 -16.80 -7.57
C LEU A 118 1.71 -16.01 -6.28
N GLN A 119 2.26 -16.62 -5.22
CA GLN A 119 2.58 -15.92 -3.98
C GLN A 119 3.62 -14.83 -4.21
N ASN A 120 4.72 -15.13 -4.91
CA ASN A 120 5.74 -14.13 -5.20
C ASN A 120 5.15 -12.97 -6.03
N HIS A 121 4.31 -13.26 -7.02
CA HIS A 121 3.64 -12.21 -7.81
C HIS A 121 2.79 -11.28 -6.94
N THR A 122 1.95 -11.82 -6.03
CA THR A 122 1.13 -11.00 -5.13
C THR A 122 1.98 -10.23 -4.12
N THR A 123 3.06 -10.82 -3.63
CA THR A 123 4.04 -10.18 -2.74
C THR A 123 4.75 -9.00 -3.43
N TYR A 124 5.16 -9.14 -4.69
CA TYR A 124 5.76 -8.04 -5.46
C TYR A 124 4.76 -6.91 -5.77
N ASP A 125 3.49 -7.24 -6.07
CA ASP A 125 2.45 -6.22 -6.25
C ASP A 125 2.20 -5.44 -4.94
N ARG A 126 2.12 -6.15 -3.81
CA ARG A 126 2.00 -5.55 -2.47
C ARG A 126 3.20 -4.64 -2.16
N LEU A 127 4.41 -5.09 -2.47
CA LEU A 127 5.64 -4.31 -2.30
C LEU A 127 5.60 -3.03 -3.14
N GLY A 128 5.23 -3.13 -4.42
CA GLY A 128 5.10 -1.99 -5.32
C GLY A 128 4.10 -0.95 -4.81
N LYS A 129 2.95 -1.40 -4.31
CA LYS A 129 1.93 -0.54 -3.68
C LYS A 129 2.46 0.16 -2.42
N LEU A 130 3.17 -0.54 -1.55
CA LEU A 130 3.75 0.03 -0.33
C LEU A 130 4.81 1.09 -0.65
N VAL A 131 5.72 0.79 -1.59
CA VAL A 131 6.75 1.75 -2.04
C VAL A 131 6.11 2.99 -2.68
N GLY A 132 5.09 2.80 -3.51
CA GLY A 132 4.33 3.89 -4.10
C GLY A 132 3.63 4.75 -3.05
N LEU A 133 3.02 4.12 -2.03
CA LEU A 133 2.39 4.82 -0.92
C LEU A 133 3.40 5.59 -0.07
N SER A 134 4.55 4.99 0.26
CA SER A 134 5.63 5.65 1.02
C SER A 134 6.08 6.94 0.32
N LYS A 135 6.37 6.87 -0.99
CA LYS A 135 6.76 8.05 -1.79
C LYS A 135 5.66 9.11 -1.87
N LYS A 136 4.40 8.70 -2.01
CA LYS A 136 3.27 9.63 -2.06
C LYS A 136 3.15 10.41 -0.76
N VAL A 137 3.18 9.70 0.37
CA VAL A 137 3.06 10.28 1.71
C VAL A 137 4.29 11.15 2.04
N GLU A 138 5.50 10.70 1.71
CA GLU A 138 6.73 11.48 1.88
C GLU A 138 6.72 12.76 1.02
N GLY A 139 6.12 12.70 -0.18
CA GLY A 139 5.95 13.85 -1.06
C GLY A 139 5.15 15.01 -0.45
N GLU A 140 4.30 14.73 0.55
CA GLU A 140 3.52 15.76 1.25
C GLU A 140 4.37 16.60 2.24
N ILE A 141 5.57 16.15 2.60
CA ILE A 141 6.44 16.85 3.55
C ILE A 141 6.99 18.16 2.96
N LYS A 142 7.52 18.13 1.74
CA LYS A 142 8.19 19.29 1.13
C LYS A 142 7.28 20.51 1.00
N PRO A 143 6.02 20.39 0.53
CA PRO A 143 5.08 21.51 0.53
C PRO A 143 4.85 22.09 1.92
N LEU A 144 4.62 21.25 2.93
CA LEU A 144 4.41 21.70 4.31
C LEU A 144 5.62 22.43 4.90
N GLU A 145 6.83 21.89 4.68
CA GLU A 145 8.07 22.56 5.13
C GLU A 145 8.30 23.88 4.38
N GLY A 146 7.93 23.97 3.10
CA GLY A 146 7.96 25.21 2.32
C GLY A 146 6.97 26.26 2.84
N GLU A 147 5.76 25.86 3.19
CA GLU A 147 4.75 26.73 3.79
C GLU A 147 5.19 27.24 5.17
N VAL A 148 5.79 26.40 6.00
CA VAL A 148 6.35 26.80 7.31
C VAL A 148 7.41 27.88 7.12
N LYS A 149 8.38 27.67 6.21
CA LYS A 149 9.41 28.67 5.92
C LYS A 149 8.83 29.97 5.37
N LEU A 150 7.84 29.89 4.49
CA LEU A 150 7.20 31.07 3.92
C LEU A 150 6.49 31.90 5.00
N GLU A 151 5.78 31.23 5.91
CA GLU A 151 5.09 31.89 7.02
C GLU A 151 6.11 32.51 8.00
N GLU A 152 7.19 31.80 8.35
CA GLU A 152 8.28 32.35 9.18
C GLU A 152 8.89 33.62 8.56
N VAL A 153 9.15 33.62 7.25
CA VAL A 153 9.66 34.79 6.51
C VAL A 153 8.65 35.94 6.52
N ARG A 154 7.36 35.65 6.33
CA ARG A 154 6.29 36.65 6.35
C ARG A 154 6.11 37.28 7.74
N LEU A 155 6.21 36.47 8.79
CA LEU A 155 6.08 36.90 10.19
C LEU A 155 7.29 37.74 10.65
N SER A 156 8.49 37.39 10.17
CA SER A 156 9.74 38.11 10.50
C SER A 156 9.91 39.43 9.75
N ASN A 157 9.48 39.55 8.48
CA ASN A 157 9.76 40.70 7.61
C ASN A 157 8.79 41.91 7.70
N ASN A 158 8.14 42.16 8.84
CA ASN A 158 7.23 43.32 8.97
C ASN A 158 7.90 44.51 9.71
N PRO A 159 7.94 45.73 9.14
CA PRO A 159 8.65 46.89 9.71
C PRO A 159 7.91 47.64 10.83
N THR A 160 6.67 47.29 11.18
CA THR A 160 5.90 48.00 12.21
C THR A 160 6.11 47.42 13.62
N HIS A 161 6.52 48.27 14.55
CA HIS A 161 6.83 47.92 15.94
C HIS A 161 5.60 48.10 16.85
N ASP A 162 4.55 47.30 16.61
CA ASP A 162 3.32 47.31 17.41
C ASP A 162 3.45 46.39 18.65
N ALA A 163 3.01 46.86 19.82
CA ALA A 163 3.03 46.12 21.09
C ALA A 163 2.13 44.87 21.06
N GLY A 164 1.03 44.87 20.31
CA GLY A 164 0.15 43.70 20.14
C GLY A 164 0.71 42.63 19.20
N ARG A 165 1.72 42.98 18.39
CA ARG A 165 2.27 42.11 17.34
C ARG A 165 3.02 40.91 17.91
N ALA A 166 3.77 41.07 18.99
CA ALA A 166 4.52 39.97 19.60
C ALA A 166 3.56 38.83 20.02
N THR A 167 2.42 39.18 20.61
CA THR A 167 1.38 38.23 21.01
C THR A 167 0.71 37.58 19.79
N MET A 168 0.45 38.34 18.72
CA MET A 168 -0.09 37.77 17.47
C MET A 168 0.90 36.81 16.79
N LEU A 169 2.20 37.16 16.78
CA LEU A 169 3.26 36.30 16.25
C LEU A 169 3.38 35.01 17.05
N GLU A 170 3.38 35.09 18.38
CA GLU A 170 3.43 33.92 19.25
C GLU A 170 2.19 33.02 19.07
N ASN A 171 1.02 33.62 18.91
CA ASN A 171 -0.21 32.87 18.63
C ASN A 171 -0.16 32.18 17.25
N ALA A 172 0.32 32.88 16.22
CA ALA A 172 0.50 32.29 14.89
C ALA A 172 1.53 31.15 14.89
N GLU A 173 2.62 31.32 15.62
CA GLU A 173 3.66 30.30 15.84
C GLU A 173 3.05 29.05 16.51
N ARG A 174 2.35 29.23 17.63
CA ARG A 174 1.77 28.12 18.40
C ARG A 174 0.62 27.41 17.70
N THR A 175 -0.13 28.10 16.84
CA THR A 175 -1.33 27.51 16.21
C THR A 175 -1.05 27.00 14.81
N VAL A 176 -0.51 27.83 13.92
CA VAL A 176 -0.36 27.48 12.51
C VAL A 176 0.96 26.76 12.28
N LEU A 177 2.07 27.34 12.75
CA LEU A 177 3.40 26.76 12.48
C LEU A 177 3.62 25.47 13.25
N GLN A 178 3.24 25.43 14.53
CA GLN A 178 3.31 24.21 15.33
C GLN A 178 2.45 23.09 14.71
N ALA A 179 1.19 23.35 14.36
CA ALA A 179 0.33 22.33 13.77
C ALA A 179 0.88 21.79 12.44
N LYS A 180 1.52 22.64 11.63
CA LYS A 180 2.20 22.20 10.40
C LYS A 180 3.42 21.34 10.70
N ARG A 181 4.23 21.69 11.71
CA ARG A 181 5.39 20.88 12.14
C ARG A 181 4.94 19.53 12.72
N ASP A 182 3.88 19.52 13.52
CA ASP A 182 3.29 18.28 14.06
C ASP A 182 2.80 17.38 12.92
N ARG A 183 2.12 17.95 11.93
CA ARG A 183 1.69 17.21 10.73
C ARG A 183 2.87 16.61 9.96
N VAL A 184 3.98 17.34 9.81
CA VAL A 184 5.21 16.81 9.20
C VAL A 184 5.75 15.63 10.00
N GLN A 185 5.72 15.71 11.33
CA GLN A 185 6.16 14.61 12.20
C GLN A 185 5.25 13.39 12.08
N ASP A 186 3.93 13.58 12.01
CA ASP A 186 2.96 12.50 11.80
C ASP A 186 3.16 11.79 10.46
N ILE A 187 3.41 12.57 9.40
CA ILE A 187 3.75 12.02 8.08
C ILE A 187 5.05 11.20 8.16
N LYS A 188 6.10 11.72 8.81
CA LYS A 188 7.37 10.98 9.02
C LYS A 188 7.18 9.70 9.85
N SER A 189 6.26 9.70 10.81
CA SER A 189 5.89 8.49 11.56
C SER A 189 5.19 7.46 10.66
N THR A 190 4.26 7.93 9.83
CA THR A 190 3.53 7.11 8.87
C THR A 190 4.46 6.46 7.84
N VAL A 191 5.41 7.24 7.28
CA VAL A 191 6.45 6.74 6.35
C VAL A 191 7.26 5.62 7.02
N ARG A 192 7.75 5.83 8.24
CA ARG A 192 8.49 4.79 8.98
C ARG A 192 7.65 3.52 9.19
N GLY A 193 6.36 3.66 9.47
CA GLY A 193 5.44 2.53 9.58
C GLY A 193 5.25 1.77 8.26
N ILE A 194 5.24 2.48 7.12
CA ILE A 194 5.19 1.86 5.79
C ILE A 194 6.52 1.18 5.47
N ASP A 195 7.65 1.82 5.77
CA ASP A 195 8.98 1.26 5.53
C ASP A 195 9.24 -0.01 6.35
N SER A 196 8.72 -0.07 7.60
CA SER A 196 8.72 -1.30 8.38
C SER A 196 7.97 -2.42 7.67
N LYS A 197 6.76 -2.14 7.16
CA LYS A 197 5.96 -3.12 6.40
C LYS A 197 6.65 -3.55 5.11
N ILE A 198 7.37 -2.64 4.45
CA ILE A 198 8.21 -2.98 3.29
C ILE A 198 9.29 -3.97 3.73
N GLY A 199 9.97 -3.72 4.84
CA GLY A 199 10.95 -4.63 5.42
C GLY A 199 10.39 -6.02 5.73
N ASP A 200 9.18 -6.09 6.29
CA ASP A 200 8.49 -7.35 6.57
C ASP A 200 8.20 -8.14 5.29
N VAL A 201 7.65 -7.47 4.25
CA VAL A 201 7.33 -8.09 2.95
C VAL A 201 8.60 -8.54 2.21
N VAL A 202 9.69 -7.78 2.31
CA VAL A 202 10.99 -8.17 1.74
C VAL A 202 11.57 -9.38 2.46
N SER A 203 11.36 -9.48 3.78
CA SER A 203 11.81 -10.63 4.58
C SER A 203 11.00 -11.89 4.21
N GLU A 204 9.68 -11.76 4.07
CA GLU A 204 8.78 -12.83 3.59
C GLU A 204 9.22 -13.40 2.23
N LEU A 205 9.58 -12.51 1.29
CA LEU A 205 10.09 -12.91 -0.03
C LEU A 205 11.40 -13.71 0.07
N LYS A 206 12.31 -13.28 0.95
CA LYS A 206 13.59 -13.96 1.17
C LYS A 206 13.40 -15.35 1.79
N ASP A 207 12.41 -15.52 2.64
CA ASP A 207 12.06 -16.81 3.25
C ASP A 207 11.40 -17.76 2.23
N ASN A 208 10.59 -17.23 1.31
CA ASN A 208 10.02 -17.98 0.19
C ASN A 208 11.11 -18.45 -0.81
N ASP A 209 12.14 -17.64 -1.06
CA ASP A 209 13.27 -18.05 -1.91
C ASP A 209 14.16 -19.12 -1.26
N ASN A 210 14.35 -19.07 0.07
CA ASN A 210 15.13 -20.07 0.80
C ASN A 210 14.41 -21.43 0.93
N THR A 211 13.08 -21.42 1.06
CA THR A 211 12.26 -22.64 1.05
C THR A 211 12.23 -23.31 -0.33
N ALA A 212 12.32 -22.54 -1.42
CA ALA A 212 12.52 -23.07 -2.77
C ALA A 212 13.95 -23.61 -3.00
N ALA A 213 14.98 -22.93 -2.48
CA ALA A 213 16.39 -23.32 -2.66
C ALA A 213 16.82 -24.57 -1.87
N THR A 214 16.04 -25.01 -0.87
CA THR A 214 16.29 -26.24 -0.12
C THR A 214 15.86 -27.50 -0.90
N ARG A 215 15.10 -27.35 -2.00
CA ARG A 215 14.78 -28.46 -2.93
C ARG A 215 15.81 -28.55 -4.06
N LYS A 216 17.07 -28.82 -3.70
CA LYS A 216 18.19 -28.96 -4.66
C LYS A 216 18.40 -30.38 -5.22
N ASP A 217 17.39 -31.24 -5.17
CA ASP A 217 17.44 -32.59 -5.77
C ASP A 217 16.43 -32.73 -6.93
N LEU A 218 16.53 -31.87 -7.94
CA LEU A 218 15.98 -32.17 -9.27
C LEU A 218 16.99 -31.93 -10.40
N PRO A 219 17.04 -32.83 -11.41
CA PRO A 219 18.10 -32.88 -12.39
C PRO A 219 18.03 -31.68 -13.35
N ARG A 220 19.20 -31.11 -13.62
CA ARG A 220 19.47 -29.93 -14.46
C ARG A 220 19.22 -30.15 -15.97
N SER A 221 18.33 -31.07 -16.35
CA SER A 221 18.21 -31.60 -17.72
C SER A 221 17.21 -30.87 -18.62
N LEU A 222 16.49 -29.84 -18.16
CA LEU A 222 15.43 -29.19 -18.97
C LEU A 222 15.70 -27.72 -19.31
N LEU A 223 16.93 -27.22 -19.12
CA LEU A 223 17.30 -25.82 -19.41
C LEU A 223 18.37 -25.67 -20.51
N HIS A 224 18.38 -26.57 -21.51
CA HIS A 224 19.14 -26.33 -22.73
C HIS A 224 18.23 -26.48 -23.96
N PRO A 225 17.90 -25.39 -24.66
CA PRO A 225 17.70 -25.46 -26.09
C PRO A 225 19.08 -25.65 -26.73
N GLU A 226 19.21 -26.76 -27.45
CA GLU A 226 20.33 -27.08 -28.31
C GLU A 226 20.46 -26.03 -29.43
N GLY A 227 21.69 -25.61 -29.74
CA GLY A 227 22.03 -24.97 -31.01
C GLY A 227 22.64 -23.56 -30.91
N ALA A 228 23.96 -23.49 -30.83
CA ALA A 228 24.82 -22.88 -31.87
C ALA A 228 26.20 -22.53 -31.30
N GLU A 229 27.17 -23.35 -31.74
CA GLU A 229 28.51 -22.99 -32.19
C GLU A 229 29.49 -22.29 -31.25
N LYS A 230 30.56 -23.04 -30.97
CA LYS A 230 31.88 -22.57 -30.54
C LYS A 230 32.44 -21.60 -31.59
N ASP A 231 33.05 -20.51 -31.12
CA ASP A 231 34.38 -20.18 -31.63
C ASP A 231 35.23 -19.55 -30.51
N ASP A 232 36.52 -19.85 -30.58
CA ASP A 232 37.55 -19.72 -29.56
C ASP A 232 38.13 -18.30 -29.40
N GLN A 233 38.89 -18.13 -28.30
CA GLN A 233 40.04 -17.21 -28.15
C GLN A 233 39.73 -15.70 -28.02
N ASP A 234 40.44 -14.87 -27.25
CA ASP A 234 41.64 -15.03 -26.45
C ASP A 234 41.80 -13.82 -25.49
N HIS A 235 42.66 -13.98 -24.49
CA HIS A 235 43.43 -12.98 -23.73
C HIS A 235 43.04 -11.47 -23.72
N SER A 236 42.93 -10.89 -22.52
CA SER A 236 43.99 -10.03 -21.96
C SER A 236 43.53 -9.23 -20.74
N SER A 237 44.32 -9.35 -19.69
CA SER A 237 44.37 -8.49 -18.51
C SER A 237 44.88 -7.09 -18.89
N ALA A 238 44.44 -6.03 -18.19
CA ALA A 238 45.30 -4.89 -17.84
C ALA A 238 44.61 -3.91 -16.88
N SER A 239 45.21 -3.77 -15.69
CA SER A 239 45.09 -2.61 -14.81
C SER A 239 45.80 -1.39 -15.40
N GLN A 240 45.30 -0.18 -15.14
CA GLN A 240 46.03 1.06 -14.78
C GLN A 240 45.00 2.22 -14.73
N LYS A 241 44.75 2.95 -13.63
CA LYS A 241 45.59 3.76 -12.72
C LYS A 241 45.89 5.18 -13.25
N LYS A 242 45.46 6.17 -12.43
CA LYS A 242 45.89 7.59 -12.35
C LYS A 242 45.46 8.47 -13.54
N THR A 243 45.05 9.72 -13.35
CA THR A 243 45.72 10.80 -12.59
C THR A 243 44.73 11.84 -12.04
N GLY A 244 44.99 12.32 -10.83
CA GLY A 244 44.55 13.65 -10.40
C GLY A 244 45.59 14.71 -10.79
N THR A 245 45.15 15.96 -10.84
CA THR A 245 46.01 17.15 -10.73
C THR A 245 45.27 18.18 -9.87
N ALA A 246 45.98 18.66 -8.86
CA ALA A 246 45.58 19.67 -7.88
C ALA A 246 46.22 21.03 -8.22
N GLU A 247 45.94 22.01 -7.35
CA GLU A 247 46.50 23.37 -7.19
C GLU A 247 45.80 24.47 -8.02
N ALA A 248 44.97 25.38 -7.45
CA ALA A 248 45.16 26.39 -6.37
C ALA A 248 46.15 27.53 -6.76
N PRO A 249 46.18 28.69 -6.08
CA PRO A 249 45.14 29.64 -5.61
C PRO A 249 45.53 31.12 -5.95
N ALA A 250 44.78 32.14 -5.46
CA ALA A 250 45.29 33.40 -4.82
C ALA A 250 44.40 34.67 -5.02
N THR A 251 43.94 35.25 -3.88
CA THR A 251 43.88 36.69 -3.44
C THR A 251 43.61 37.84 -4.44
N GLY A 252 42.90 38.95 -4.17
CA GLY A 252 42.24 39.55 -3.00
C GLY A 252 41.90 41.06 -3.25
N VAL A 253 41.05 41.66 -2.39
CA VAL A 253 40.99 43.08 -1.93
C VAL A 253 40.28 44.24 -2.72
N SER A 254 39.34 44.89 -2.01
CA SER A 254 38.86 46.31 -1.93
C SER A 254 37.91 47.03 -2.94
N GLY A 255 36.98 47.81 -2.34
CA GLY A 255 36.39 49.07 -2.84
C GLY A 255 34.89 49.01 -3.21
N GLN A 256 33.91 49.39 -2.36
CA GLN A 256 33.41 50.75 -2.02
C GLN A 256 32.44 51.39 -3.05
N GLN A 257 31.22 51.68 -2.56
CA GLN A 257 30.19 52.66 -3.00
C GLN A 257 29.55 52.58 -4.40
N ASN A 258 28.22 52.40 -4.44
CA ASN A 258 27.31 53.47 -4.87
C ASN A 258 25.84 53.19 -4.56
N ASP A 259 25.23 54.19 -3.92
CA ASP A 259 23.79 54.44 -3.84
C ASP A 259 23.15 54.48 -5.23
N LYS A 260 21.95 53.89 -5.37
CA LYS A 260 20.89 54.45 -6.22
C LYS A 260 19.51 53.96 -5.77
N SER A 261 18.74 54.93 -5.32
CA SER A 261 17.33 54.91 -4.98
C SER A 261 16.44 54.41 -6.14
N SER A 262 15.47 53.55 -5.81
CA SER A 262 14.19 53.42 -6.51
C SER A 262 13.11 53.42 -5.42
N GLY A 263 12.28 54.45 -5.24
CA GLY A 263 11.40 55.04 -6.24
C GLY A 263 9.99 54.53 -5.96
N SER A 264 9.35 55.03 -4.90
CA SER A 264 7.95 54.73 -4.56
C SER A 264 7.00 55.39 -5.57
N PRO A 265 5.97 54.71 -6.11
CA PRO A 265 4.97 55.38 -6.92
C PRO A 265 3.96 56.12 -6.03
N SER A 266 3.99 57.45 -6.08
CA SER A 266 2.91 58.31 -5.58
C SER A 266 1.66 58.14 -6.46
N ILE A 267 0.51 57.85 -5.83
CA ILE A 267 -0.81 57.87 -6.46
C ILE A 267 -1.35 59.30 -6.32
N ASP A 268 -1.57 59.95 -7.45
CA ASP A 268 -2.20 61.28 -7.58
C ASP A 268 -3.72 61.09 -7.65
N ILE A 269 -4.46 61.64 -6.66
CA ILE A 269 -5.92 61.64 -6.65
C ILE A 269 -6.36 63.07 -6.95
N ARG A 270 -6.83 63.32 -8.17
CA ARG A 270 -7.56 64.56 -8.49
C ARG A 270 -8.99 64.45 -7.98
N VAL A 271 -9.41 65.47 -7.25
CA VAL A 271 -10.80 65.76 -6.84
C VAL A 271 -11.43 66.66 -7.89
#